data_AF-A0A4R3MNC5-F1
#
_entry.id   AF-A0A4R3MNC5-F1
#
_cell.length_a   1.000
_cell.length_b   1.000
_cell.length_c   1.000
_cell.angle_alpha   90.00
_cell.angle_beta   90.00
_cell.angle_gamma   90.00
#
_symmetry.space_group_name_H-M   'P 1'
#
loop_
_entity.id
_entity.type
_entity.pdbx_description
1 polymer ?
#
loop_
_entity_poly.entity_id
_entity_poly.type
_entity_poly.pdbx_seq_one_letter_code
_entity_poly.pdbx_strand_id
1 'polypeptide(L)'
;MAWCPECKTEYEDGVLKCFDCEKELVEDLQDDSLYWMDLVESKKEEEINELKAFLEYSKIEDINVIEDEDQFILQVKKDRFDDARKYVNVYLYNKKLEDKEEEEVEEKIQQPKKLVYEDKNKKVEDLKSSAFAFITVGILGMIFVGLVMLDYISLNMDPTYKNIFFAFFFLVMCVFIGVGIMSYVKVKEAKKTALDFQSEVEAIKSWILSNISFAQMEESIEDESSDEELKYFNRAEYIKERINSQFNDLDETIVDGIVDDLYDEIFDRNN
;
A
#
# COMPACT_ATOMS: atom_id res chain seq x y z
N MET A 1 -50.00 26.48 12.08
CA MET A 1 -50.04 25.80 13.39
C MET A 1 -48.62 25.45 13.75
N ALA A 2 -48.12 25.99 14.86
CA ALA A 2 -46.75 25.78 15.30
C ALA A 2 -46.70 24.62 16.30
N TRP A 3 -45.69 23.78 16.23
CA TRP A 3 -45.55 22.55 17.00
C TRP A 3 -44.30 22.58 17.85
N CYS A 4 -44.39 22.06 19.07
CA CYS A 4 -43.19 21.85 19.88
C CYS A 4 -42.47 20.57 19.40
N PRO A 5 -41.19 20.64 18.98
CA PRO A 5 -40.46 19.47 18.47
C PRO A 5 -40.16 18.41 19.55
N GLU A 6 -40.24 18.78 20.83
CA GLU A 6 -39.93 17.89 21.95
C GLU A 6 -41.20 17.34 22.63
N CYS A 7 -42.16 18.20 22.95
CA CYS A 7 -43.41 17.81 23.61
C CYS A 7 -44.48 17.32 22.63
N LYS A 8 -44.33 17.59 21.33
CA LYS A 8 -45.31 17.30 20.26
C LYS A 8 -46.66 18.00 20.47
N THR A 9 -46.68 19.07 21.28
CA THR A 9 -47.85 19.90 21.55
C THR A 9 -48.05 20.93 20.44
N GLU A 10 -49.29 21.10 19.99
CA GLU A 10 -49.70 22.10 19.01
C GLU A 10 -49.98 23.44 19.67
N TYR A 11 -49.60 24.53 19.01
CA TYR A 11 -49.77 25.91 19.45
C TYR A 11 -50.38 26.77 18.33
N GLU A 12 -51.11 27.79 18.75
CA GLU A 12 -51.69 28.79 17.85
C GLU A 12 -50.61 29.67 17.19
N ASP A 13 -50.92 30.18 16.00
CA ASP A 13 -50.00 30.96 15.18
C ASP A 13 -49.61 32.27 15.89
N GLY A 14 -48.30 32.52 16.00
CA GLY A 14 -47.73 33.69 16.69
C GLY A 14 -47.07 33.37 18.03
N VAL A 15 -47.22 32.15 18.56
CA VAL A 15 -46.38 31.65 19.65
C VAL A 15 -45.06 31.16 19.07
N LEU A 16 -43.93 31.64 19.61
CA LEU A 16 -42.60 31.32 19.10
C LEU A 16 -41.86 30.25 19.91
N LYS A 17 -42.24 30.04 21.18
CA LYS A 17 -41.58 29.11 22.10
C LYS A 17 -42.58 28.28 22.90
N CYS A 18 -42.23 27.02 23.13
CA CYS A 18 -43.00 26.11 23.98
C CYS A 18 -42.96 26.59 25.44
N PHE A 19 -44.10 26.55 26.13
CA PHE A 19 -44.18 26.96 27.53
C PHE A 19 -43.50 25.97 28.48
N ASP A 20 -43.52 24.67 28.14
CA ASP A 20 -43.07 23.61 29.04
C ASP A 20 -41.56 23.30 28.89
N CYS A 21 -41.03 23.35 27.67
CA CYS A 21 -39.62 23.04 27.39
C CYS A 21 -38.81 24.21 26.84
N GLU A 22 -39.43 25.38 26.65
CA GLU A 22 -38.79 26.62 26.15
C GLU A 22 -38.13 26.55 24.76
N LYS A 23 -38.28 25.43 24.03
CA LYS A 23 -37.79 25.27 22.66
C LYS A 23 -38.63 26.04 21.66
N GLU A 24 -38.00 26.45 20.57
CA GLU A 24 -38.67 27.13 19.46
C GLU A 24 -39.66 26.20 18.76
N LEU A 25 -40.82 26.74 18.39
CA LEU A 25 -41.89 25.99 17.75
C LEU A 25 -41.64 25.92 16.24
N VAL A 26 -41.98 24.78 15.64
CA VAL A 26 -41.74 24.45 14.22
C VAL A 26 -43.06 24.28 13.48
N GLU A 27 -43.10 24.63 12.19
CA GLU A 27 -44.34 24.56 11.41
C GLU A 27 -44.74 23.12 11.03
N ASP A 28 -43.77 22.22 10.88
CA ASP A 28 -43.99 20.82 10.54
C ASP A 28 -43.12 19.89 11.39
N LEU A 29 -43.75 18.93 12.08
CA LEU A 29 -43.05 17.90 12.85
C LEU A 29 -42.43 16.80 11.97
N GLN A 30 -42.84 16.68 10.71
CA GLN A 30 -42.31 15.71 9.75
C GLN A 30 -41.20 16.29 8.87
N ASP A 31 -40.77 17.52 9.13
CA ASP A 31 -39.64 18.12 8.42
C ASP A 31 -38.34 17.43 8.84
N ASP A 32 -37.87 16.55 7.95
CA ASP A 32 -36.64 15.78 8.14
C ASP A 32 -35.40 16.69 8.32
N SER A 33 -35.43 17.95 7.84
CA SER A 33 -34.33 18.91 8.07
C SER A 33 -34.18 19.34 9.55
N LEU A 34 -35.17 19.04 10.39
CA LEU A 34 -35.11 19.35 11.82
C LEU A 34 -34.37 18.28 12.63
N TYR A 35 -34.30 17.04 12.13
CA TYR A 35 -33.77 15.90 12.87
C TYR A 35 -32.29 15.64 12.56
N TRP A 36 -31.51 15.41 13.60
CA TRP A 36 -30.11 14.97 13.50
C TRP A 36 -30.05 13.44 13.44
N MET A 37 -29.12 12.92 12.65
CA MET A 37 -28.83 11.50 12.52
C MET A 37 -27.34 11.23 12.71
N ASP A 38 -27.02 10.18 13.44
CA ASP A 38 -25.65 9.70 13.67
C ASP A 38 -25.08 9.13 12.38
N LEU A 39 -23.97 9.70 11.91
CA LEU A 39 -23.32 9.32 10.66
C LEU A 39 -22.14 8.38 10.90
N VAL A 40 -21.23 8.75 11.82
CA VAL A 40 -20.01 8.00 12.17
C VAL A 40 -19.67 8.22 13.63
N GLU A 41 -19.20 7.16 14.30
CA GLU A 41 -18.64 7.18 15.65
C GLU A 41 -17.14 6.86 15.61
N SER A 42 -16.32 7.54 16.42
CA SER A 42 -14.93 7.15 16.68
C SER A 42 -14.53 7.48 18.10
N LYS A 43 -13.56 6.72 18.63
CA LYS A 43 -12.92 6.97 19.92
C LYS A 43 -11.89 8.09 19.87
N LYS A 44 -11.47 8.49 18.67
CA LYS A 44 -10.46 9.54 18.46
C LYS A 44 -11.13 10.81 17.98
N GLU A 45 -10.98 11.87 18.77
CA GLU A 45 -11.49 13.20 18.44
C GLU A 45 -10.90 13.71 17.12
N GLU A 46 -9.61 13.47 16.89
CA GLU A 46 -8.88 13.91 15.70
C GLU A 46 -9.48 13.31 14.41
N GLU A 47 -9.82 12.02 14.40
CA GLU A 47 -10.40 11.35 13.23
C GLU A 47 -11.78 11.93 12.87
N ILE A 48 -12.58 12.27 13.88
CA ILE A 48 -13.91 12.87 13.67
C ILE A 48 -13.80 14.31 13.20
N ASN A 49 -12.86 15.08 13.74
CA ASN A 49 -12.61 16.46 13.33
C ASN A 49 -12.07 16.54 11.90
N GLU A 50 -11.19 15.61 11.51
CA GLU A 50 -10.68 15.49 10.14
C GLU A 50 -11.82 15.15 9.16
N LEU A 51 -12.65 14.16 9.51
CA LEU A 51 -13.81 13.78 8.70
C LEU A 51 -14.83 14.92 8.59
N LYS A 52 -15.05 15.67 9.67
CA LYS A 52 -15.90 16.87 9.66
C LYS A 52 -15.37 17.90 8.66
N ALA A 53 -14.09 18.23 8.70
CA ALA A 53 -13.48 19.18 7.77
C ALA A 53 -13.61 18.72 6.30
N PHE A 54 -13.46 17.42 6.04
CA PHE A 54 -13.67 16.85 4.71
C PHE A 54 -15.12 17.00 4.21
N LEU A 55 -16.10 16.76 5.07
CA LEU A 55 -17.51 16.91 4.72
C LEU A 55 -17.88 18.38 4.48
N GLU A 56 -17.38 19.30 5.29
CA GLU A 56 -17.54 20.75 5.09
C GLU A 56 -16.91 21.20 3.77
N TYR A 57 -15.70 20.74 3.46
CA TYR A 57 -15.05 20.99 2.17
C TYR A 57 -15.87 20.44 0.99
N SER A 58 -16.53 19.30 1.20
CA SER A 58 -17.44 18.66 0.24
C SER A 58 -18.82 19.33 0.16
N LYS A 59 -19.02 20.46 0.85
CA LYS A 59 -20.28 21.24 0.89
C LYS A 59 -21.45 20.50 1.52
N ILE A 60 -21.16 19.56 2.43
CA ILE A 60 -22.15 19.06 3.37
C ILE A 60 -22.12 20.01 4.56
N GLU A 61 -23.10 20.90 4.61
CA GLU A 61 -23.32 21.84 5.72
C GLU A 61 -24.29 21.20 6.74
N ASP A 62 -24.50 21.84 7.88
CA ASP A 62 -25.34 21.32 8.98
C ASP A 62 -24.83 20.01 9.58
N ILE A 63 -23.59 20.06 10.06
CA ILE A 63 -22.89 18.97 10.76
C ILE A 63 -22.69 19.34 12.22
N ASN A 64 -22.92 18.38 13.11
CA ASN A 64 -22.67 18.51 14.54
C ASN A 64 -21.77 17.37 15.02
N VAL A 65 -20.99 17.60 16.08
CA VAL A 65 -20.21 16.55 16.75
C VAL A 65 -20.60 16.56 18.20
N ILE A 66 -21.01 15.41 18.72
CA ILE A 66 -21.33 15.21 20.12
C ILE A 66 -20.34 14.24 20.75
N GLU A 67 -20.08 14.43 22.03
CA GLU A 67 -19.31 13.51 22.85
C GLU A 67 -20.31 12.68 23.69
N ASP A 68 -20.22 11.36 23.58
CA ASP A 68 -21.06 10.41 24.32
C ASP A 68 -20.20 9.32 24.96
N GLU A 69 -20.27 9.23 26.29
CA GLU A 69 -19.50 8.36 27.20
C GLU A 69 -17.96 8.42 27.03
N ASP A 70 -17.43 7.94 25.90
CA ASP A 70 -16.00 7.89 25.51
C ASP A 70 -15.83 7.87 23.97
N GLN A 71 -16.83 8.35 23.23
CA GLN A 71 -16.86 8.37 21.77
C GLN A 71 -17.34 9.72 21.24
N PHE A 72 -16.80 10.10 20.09
CA PHE A 72 -17.22 11.26 19.34
C PHE A 72 -18.11 10.80 18.20
N ILE A 73 -19.33 11.33 18.15
CA ILE A 73 -20.34 10.99 17.15
C ILE A 73 -20.56 12.20 16.26
N LEU A 74 -20.29 12.03 14.96
CA LEU A 74 -20.58 13.02 13.94
C LEU A 74 -22.02 12.85 13.46
N GLN A 75 -22.83 13.87 13.65
CA GLN A 75 -24.22 13.93 13.27
C GLN A 75 -24.44 14.87 12.08
N VAL A 76 -25.38 14.52 11.23
CA VAL A 76 -25.84 15.35 10.11
C VAL A 76 -27.36 15.44 10.10
N LYS A 77 -27.91 16.48 9.48
CA LYS A 77 -29.36 16.55 9.29
C LYS A 77 -29.86 15.39 8.43
N LYS A 78 -31.04 14.86 8.77
CA LYS A 78 -31.61 13.65 8.14
C LYS A 78 -31.81 13.80 6.63
N ASP A 79 -32.17 15.00 6.16
CA ASP A 79 -32.29 15.32 4.73
C ASP A 79 -30.96 15.24 3.95
N ARG A 80 -29.82 15.37 4.64
CA ARG A 80 -28.46 15.30 4.07
C ARG A 80 -27.76 13.97 4.32
N PHE A 81 -28.36 13.08 5.09
CA PHE A 81 -27.74 11.84 5.56
C PHE A 81 -27.21 10.95 4.42
N ASP A 82 -28.04 10.72 3.39
CA ASP A 82 -27.67 9.83 2.28
C ASP A 82 -26.50 10.37 1.43
N ASP A 83 -26.41 11.70 1.31
CA ASP A 83 -25.32 12.33 0.57
C ASP A 83 -24.04 12.36 1.42
N ALA A 84 -24.14 12.74 2.69
CA ALA A 84 -23.01 12.70 3.62
C ALA A 84 -22.40 11.31 3.71
N ARG A 85 -23.23 10.26 3.75
CA ARG A 85 -22.78 8.86 3.77
C ARG A 85 -21.93 8.47 2.56
N LYS A 86 -22.23 8.99 1.36
CA LYS A 86 -21.42 8.73 0.16
C LYS A 86 -20.02 9.32 0.31
N TYR A 87 -19.93 10.55 0.81
CA TYR A 87 -18.65 11.23 1.04
C TYR A 87 -17.83 10.54 2.13
N VAL A 88 -18.45 10.12 3.24
CA VAL A 88 -17.79 9.31 4.27
C VAL A 88 -17.18 8.05 3.67
N ASN A 89 -17.90 7.33 2.81
CA ASN A 89 -17.36 6.11 2.19
C ASN A 89 -16.16 6.39 1.28
N VAL A 90 -16.16 7.51 0.55
CA VAL A 90 -15.02 7.93 -0.28
C VAL A 90 -13.82 8.27 0.60
N TYR A 91 -14.05 9.03 1.66
CA TYR A 91 -13.02 9.38 2.63
C TYR A 91 -12.39 8.15 3.27
N LEU A 92 -13.20 7.22 3.79
CA LEU A 92 -12.71 5.98 4.40
C LEU A 92 -12.01 5.07 3.38
N TYR A 93 -12.42 5.10 2.12
CA TYR A 93 -11.74 4.35 1.07
C TYR A 93 -10.36 4.94 0.77
N ASN A 94 -10.27 6.27 0.63
CA ASN A 94 -9.00 6.96 0.38
C ASN A 94 -8.06 6.84 1.57
N LYS A 95 -8.55 7.03 2.80
CA LYS A 95 -7.74 6.85 4.01
C LYS A 95 -7.19 5.43 4.11
N LYS A 96 -7.97 4.41 3.74
CA LYS A 96 -7.47 3.02 3.64
C LYS A 96 -6.47 2.79 2.50
N LEU A 97 -6.48 3.62 1.45
CA LEU A 97 -5.45 3.56 0.42
C LEU A 97 -4.18 4.27 0.89
N GLU A 98 -4.31 5.42 1.54
CA GLU A 98 -3.22 6.15 2.18
C GLU A 98 -2.56 5.29 3.26
N ASP A 99 -3.33 4.71 4.19
CA ASP A 99 -2.81 3.78 5.21
C ASP A 99 -2.11 2.58 4.58
N LYS A 100 -2.58 2.06 3.44
CA LYS A 100 -1.91 0.96 2.71
C LYS A 100 -0.65 1.42 2.00
N GLU A 101 -0.66 2.61 1.43
CA GLU A 101 0.50 3.21 0.79
C GLU A 101 1.56 3.55 1.85
N GLU A 102 1.15 4.07 3.00
CA GLU A 102 1.98 4.31 4.18
C GLU A 102 2.46 3.00 4.80
N GLU A 103 1.64 1.96 4.93
CA GLU A 103 2.08 0.62 5.35
C GLU A 103 3.05 0.00 4.33
N GLU A 104 2.81 0.15 3.01
CA GLU A 104 3.74 -0.31 1.98
C GLU A 104 5.04 0.50 1.95
N VAL A 105 4.99 1.80 2.28
CA VAL A 105 6.13 2.70 2.35
C VAL A 105 6.89 2.47 3.65
N GLU A 106 6.22 2.29 4.79
CA GLU A 106 6.81 1.88 6.06
C GLU A 106 7.38 0.47 5.98
N GLU A 107 6.74 -0.47 5.28
CA GLU A 107 7.29 -1.80 5.01
C GLU A 107 8.52 -1.72 4.07
N LYS A 108 8.58 -0.73 3.18
CA LYS A 108 9.80 -0.43 2.38
C LYS A 108 10.88 0.32 3.17
N ILE A 109 10.51 1.14 4.15
CA ILE A 109 11.42 1.93 5.01
C ILE A 109 11.97 1.09 6.17
N GLN A 110 11.19 0.14 6.70
CA GLN A 110 11.58 -0.78 7.78
C GLN A 110 12.38 -2.00 7.27
N GLN A 111 12.49 -2.18 5.95
CA GLN A 111 13.39 -3.16 5.38
C GLN A 111 14.84 -2.64 5.45
N PRO A 112 15.75 -3.32 6.18
CA PRO A 112 17.14 -2.89 6.23
C PRO A 112 17.74 -2.81 4.83
N LYS A 113 18.29 -1.62 4.50
CA LYS A 113 19.16 -1.15 3.39
C LYS A 113 19.81 -2.16 2.42
N LYS A 114 19.99 -3.41 2.81
CA LYS A 114 20.46 -4.55 2.00
C LYS A 114 19.35 -5.15 1.10
N LEU A 115 18.08 -4.88 1.41
CA LEU A 115 16.92 -5.54 0.81
C LEU A 115 16.53 -5.07 -0.59
N VAL A 116 16.84 -3.84 -1.04
CA VAL A 116 16.48 -3.42 -2.42
C VAL A 116 17.15 -4.32 -3.47
N TYR A 117 18.38 -4.74 -3.19
CA TYR A 117 19.14 -5.69 -4.01
C TYR A 117 18.61 -7.13 -3.88
N GLU A 118 18.28 -7.54 -2.65
CA GLU A 118 17.76 -8.89 -2.37
C GLU A 118 16.33 -9.09 -2.89
N ASP A 119 15.50 -8.05 -2.89
CA ASP A 119 14.09 -8.07 -3.29
C ASP A 119 13.91 -8.21 -4.81
N LYS A 120 14.70 -7.48 -5.62
CA LYS A 120 14.72 -7.67 -7.08
C LYS A 120 15.13 -9.10 -7.45
N ASN A 121 16.06 -9.70 -6.71
CA ASN A 121 16.49 -11.09 -6.92
C ASN A 121 15.47 -12.11 -6.39
N LYS A 122 14.87 -11.88 -5.23
CA LYS A 122 13.83 -12.72 -4.63
C LYS A 122 12.59 -12.78 -5.51
N LYS A 123 12.19 -11.65 -6.12
CA LYS A 123 11.11 -11.60 -7.12
C LYS A 123 11.39 -12.47 -8.34
N VAL A 124 12.65 -12.58 -8.77
CA VAL A 124 13.05 -13.52 -9.85
C VAL A 124 12.93 -14.97 -9.38
N GLU A 125 13.30 -15.27 -8.14
CA GLU A 125 13.18 -16.61 -7.57
C GLU A 125 11.72 -17.06 -7.38
N ASP A 126 10.85 -16.18 -6.91
CA ASP A 126 9.42 -16.44 -6.71
C ASP A 126 8.68 -16.65 -8.04
N LEU A 127 9.03 -15.87 -9.07
CA LEU A 127 8.50 -16.08 -10.41
C LEU A 127 9.03 -17.38 -11.04
N LYS A 128 10.29 -17.75 -10.75
CA LYS A 128 10.89 -19.00 -11.23
C LYS A 128 10.26 -20.23 -10.58
N SER A 129 10.01 -20.20 -9.27
CA SER A 129 9.36 -21.29 -8.54
C SER A 129 7.92 -21.49 -9.03
N SER A 130 7.19 -20.40 -9.26
CA SER A 130 5.84 -20.39 -9.83
C SER A 130 5.82 -20.95 -11.27
N ALA A 131 6.71 -20.48 -12.14
CA ALA A 131 6.83 -21.00 -13.51
C ALA A 131 7.13 -22.50 -13.53
N PHE A 132 8.06 -22.94 -12.68
CA PHE A 132 8.44 -24.34 -12.57
C PHE A 132 7.28 -25.23 -12.10
N ALA A 133 6.49 -24.78 -11.11
CA ALA A 133 5.33 -25.52 -10.62
C ALA A 133 4.29 -25.74 -11.73
N PHE A 134 3.92 -24.68 -12.46
CA PHE A 134 2.91 -24.78 -13.53
C PHE A 134 3.36 -25.66 -14.70
N ILE A 135 4.62 -25.54 -15.12
CA ILE A 135 5.18 -26.38 -16.19
C ILE A 135 5.24 -27.85 -15.75
N THR A 136 5.68 -28.12 -14.52
CA THR A 136 5.82 -29.49 -14.00
C THR A 136 4.47 -30.19 -13.91
N VAL A 137 3.46 -29.52 -13.34
CA VAL A 137 2.10 -30.07 -13.24
C VAL A 137 1.48 -30.29 -14.62
N GLY A 138 1.67 -29.34 -15.54
CA GLY A 138 1.19 -29.45 -16.93
C GLY A 138 1.78 -30.64 -17.69
N ILE A 139 3.09 -30.86 -17.58
CA ILE A 139 3.79 -31.98 -18.24
C ILE A 139 3.37 -33.31 -17.62
N LEU A 140 3.32 -33.42 -16.29
CA LEU A 140 2.89 -34.65 -15.61
C LEU A 140 1.44 -35.00 -15.96
N GLY A 141 0.54 -34.01 -16.03
CA GLY A 141 -0.83 -34.21 -16.45
C GLY A 141 -0.97 -34.63 -17.92
N MET A 142 -0.14 -34.08 -18.81
CA MET A 142 -0.06 -34.52 -20.21
C MET A 142 0.39 -35.98 -20.33
N ILE A 143 1.40 -36.41 -19.57
CA ILE A 143 1.86 -37.80 -19.53
C ILE A 143 0.75 -38.71 -18.99
N PHE A 144 0.06 -38.31 -17.93
CA PHE A 144 -1.05 -39.07 -17.36
C PHE A 144 -2.17 -39.27 -18.38
N VAL A 145 -2.61 -38.20 -19.06
CA VAL A 145 -3.63 -38.30 -20.13
C VAL A 145 -3.18 -39.24 -21.25
N GLY A 146 -1.90 -39.18 -21.64
CA GLY A 146 -1.32 -40.09 -22.63
C GLY A 146 -1.33 -41.55 -22.20
N LEU A 147 -0.96 -41.85 -20.95
CA LEU A 147 -0.95 -43.22 -20.41
C LEU A 147 -2.35 -43.83 -20.33
N VAL A 148 -3.36 -43.02 -20.00
CA VAL A 148 -4.75 -43.47 -19.97
C VAL A 148 -5.29 -43.64 -21.40
N MET A 149 -4.90 -42.80 -22.36
CA MET A 149 -5.22 -43.01 -23.78
C MET A 149 -4.62 -44.29 -24.37
N LEU A 150 -3.42 -44.68 -23.92
CA LEU A 150 -2.76 -45.92 -24.32
C LEU A 150 -3.32 -47.17 -23.60
N ASP A 151 -4.41 -47.02 -22.82
CA ASP A 151 -5.03 -48.07 -21.99
C ASP A 151 -4.05 -48.77 -21.02
N TYR A 152 -2.94 -48.12 -20.67
CA TYR A 152 -2.03 -48.61 -19.61
C TYR A 152 -2.71 -48.50 -18.23
N ILE A 153 -3.58 -47.51 -18.06
CA ILE A 153 -4.46 -47.32 -16.90
C ILE A 153 -5.91 -47.41 -17.39
N SER A 154 -6.62 -48.47 -17.01
CA SER A 154 -8.01 -48.68 -17.41
C SER A 154 -8.96 -47.83 -16.54
N LEU A 155 -9.57 -46.81 -17.13
CA LEU A 155 -10.71 -46.11 -16.55
C LEU A 155 -12.00 -46.71 -17.10
N ASN A 156 -12.80 -47.34 -16.23
CA ASN A 156 -14.11 -47.85 -16.57
C ASN A 156 -15.11 -46.69 -16.68
N MET A 157 -15.15 -46.05 -17.84
CA MET A 157 -16.14 -45.05 -18.21
C MET A 157 -16.75 -45.41 -19.56
N ASP A 158 -18.01 -44.99 -19.76
CA ASP A 158 -18.67 -45.13 -21.06
C ASP A 158 -17.87 -44.35 -22.15
N PRO A 159 -17.76 -44.90 -23.38
CA PRO A 159 -16.94 -44.33 -24.44
C PRO A 159 -17.22 -42.85 -24.75
N THR A 160 -18.47 -42.42 -24.60
CA THR A 160 -18.88 -41.03 -24.88
C THR A 160 -18.27 -40.07 -23.87
N TYR A 161 -18.34 -40.43 -22.58
CA TYR A 161 -17.81 -39.62 -21.50
C TYR A 161 -16.28 -39.66 -21.43
N LYS A 162 -15.66 -40.80 -21.81
CA LYS A 162 -14.19 -40.94 -21.90
C LYS A 162 -13.58 -39.91 -22.84
N ASN A 163 -14.16 -39.71 -24.03
CA ASN A 163 -13.63 -38.74 -25.01
C ASN A 163 -13.79 -37.28 -24.58
N ILE A 164 -14.94 -36.94 -23.98
CA ILE A 164 -15.20 -35.58 -23.47
C ILE A 164 -14.24 -35.26 -22.32
N PHE A 165 -14.04 -36.21 -21.40
CA PHE A 165 -13.12 -36.07 -20.29
C PHE A 165 -11.68 -35.80 -20.78
N PHE A 166 -11.16 -36.57 -21.73
CA PHE A 166 -9.81 -36.33 -22.23
C PHE A 166 -9.65 -35.00 -22.96
N ALA A 167 -10.64 -34.60 -23.77
CA ALA A 167 -10.59 -33.32 -24.46
C ALA A 167 -10.53 -32.15 -23.46
N PHE A 168 -11.32 -32.23 -22.37
CA PHE A 168 -11.30 -31.23 -21.31
C PHE A 168 -9.97 -31.21 -20.55
N PHE A 169 -9.48 -32.36 -20.10
CA PHE A 169 -8.21 -32.44 -19.36
C PHE A 169 -7.02 -31.98 -20.22
N PHE A 170 -7.00 -32.32 -21.50
CA PHE A 170 -5.99 -31.86 -22.44
C PHE A 170 -6.02 -30.32 -22.58
N LEU A 171 -7.20 -29.73 -22.72
CA LEU A 171 -7.36 -28.28 -22.80
C LEU A 171 -6.84 -27.59 -21.54
N VAL A 172 -7.19 -28.09 -20.35
CA VAL A 172 -6.74 -27.53 -19.08
C VAL A 172 -5.21 -27.63 -18.94
N MET A 173 -4.60 -28.75 -19.33
CA MET A 173 -3.13 -28.90 -19.30
C MET A 173 -2.41 -27.92 -20.24
N CYS A 174 -2.96 -27.69 -21.44
CA CYS A 174 -2.44 -26.70 -22.36
C CYS A 174 -2.47 -25.27 -21.78
N VAL A 175 -3.51 -24.92 -21.03
CA VAL A 175 -3.60 -23.62 -20.33
C VAL A 175 -2.50 -23.49 -19.27
N PHE A 176 -2.31 -24.52 -18.43
CA PHE A 176 -1.25 -24.52 -17.41
C PHE A 176 0.16 -24.37 -18.02
N ILE A 177 0.44 -25.09 -19.11
CA ILE A 177 1.71 -24.98 -19.83
C ILE A 177 1.86 -23.57 -20.44
N GLY A 178 0.78 -23.02 -21.02
CA GLY A 178 0.78 -21.66 -21.58
C GLY A 178 1.10 -20.58 -20.54
N VAL A 179 0.45 -20.64 -19.37
CA VAL A 179 0.72 -19.73 -18.24
C VAL A 179 2.16 -19.92 -17.74
N GLY A 180 2.63 -21.17 -17.65
CA GLY A 180 4.02 -21.47 -17.29
C GLY A 180 5.05 -20.85 -18.24
N ILE A 181 4.81 -20.92 -19.56
CA ILE A 181 5.69 -20.30 -20.57
C ILE A 181 5.68 -18.76 -20.44
N MET A 182 4.51 -18.15 -20.31
CA MET A 182 4.41 -16.69 -20.11
C MET A 182 5.13 -16.24 -18.83
N SER A 183 5.01 -17.02 -17.76
CA SER A 183 5.72 -16.78 -16.50
C SER A 183 7.24 -16.88 -16.69
N TYR A 184 7.72 -17.86 -17.46
CA TYR A 184 9.16 -17.99 -17.77
C TYR A 184 9.72 -16.80 -18.57
N VAL A 185 8.94 -16.21 -19.48
CA VAL A 185 9.33 -14.99 -20.19
C VAL A 185 9.50 -13.82 -19.21
N LYS A 186 8.56 -13.66 -18.26
CA LYS A 186 8.66 -12.64 -17.20
C LYS A 186 9.86 -12.86 -16.29
N VAL A 187 10.20 -14.10 -15.96
CA VAL A 187 11.43 -14.44 -15.20
C VAL A 187 12.68 -13.97 -15.94
N LYS A 188 12.74 -14.20 -17.26
CA LYS A 188 13.89 -13.79 -18.07
C LYS A 188 14.05 -12.27 -18.10
N GLU A 189 12.94 -11.55 -18.23
CA GLU A 189 12.93 -10.08 -18.23
C GLU A 189 13.33 -9.52 -16.85
N ALA A 190 12.70 -10.01 -15.78
CA ALA A 190 13.04 -9.62 -14.41
C ALA A 190 14.51 -9.92 -14.06
N LYS A 191 15.03 -11.08 -14.50
CA LYS A 191 16.44 -11.44 -14.32
C LYS A 191 17.38 -10.47 -15.06
N LYS A 192 17.02 -10.06 -16.28
CA LYS A 192 17.81 -9.09 -17.04
C LYS A 192 17.87 -7.75 -16.30
N THR A 193 16.72 -7.23 -15.87
CA THR A 193 16.64 -5.98 -15.11
C THR A 193 17.42 -6.04 -13.79
N ALA A 194 17.38 -7.17 -13.07
CA ALA A 194 18.16 -7.36 -11.85
C ALA A 194 19.68 -7.37 -12.11
N LEU A 195 20.11 -8.02 -13.19
CA LEU A 195 21.52 -8.07 -13.59
C LEU A 195 22.05 -6.71 -14.09
N ASP A 196 21.26 -6.01 -14.91
CA ASP A 196 21.63 -4.67 -15.39
C ASP A 196 21.82 -3.73 -14.17
N PHE A 197 20.86 -3.74 -13.24
CA PHE A 197 20.93 -2.98 -11.99
C PHE A 197 22.13 -3.36 -11.10
N GLN A 198 22.38 -4.66 -10.93
CA GLN A 198 23.56 -5.14 -10.19
C GLN A 198 24.86 -4.61 -10.81
N SER A 199 24.97 -4.65 -12.14
CA SER A 199 26.18 -4.22 -12.84
C SER A 199 26.43 -2.71 -12.68
N GLU A 200 25.37 -1.91 -12.64
CA GLU A 200 25.44 -0.47 -12.39
C GLU A 200 25.92 -0.17 -10.97
N VAL A 201 25.36 -0.87 -9.96
CA VAL A 201 25.77 -0.74 -8.56
C VAL A 201 27.23 -1.18 -8.37
N GLU A 202 27.66 -2.30 -8.95
CA GLU A 202 29.06 -2.74 -8.89
C GLU A 202 30.01 -1.74 -9.58
N ALA A 203 29.60 -1.15 -10.71
CA ALA A 203 30.38 -0.12 -11.37
C ALA A 203 30.55 1.12 -10.46
N ILE A 204 29.49 1.58 -9.80
CA ILE A 204 29.54 2.69 -8.83
C ILE A 204 30.48 2.35 -7.67
N LYS A 205 30.33 1.15 -7.06
CA LYS A 205 31.20 0.68 -5.98
C LYS A 205 32.67 0.66 -6.39
N SER A 206 32.97 0.10 -7.56
CA SER A 206 34.34 0.04 -8.09
C SER A 206 34.92 1.42 -8.37
N TRP A 207 34.10 2.35 -8.87
CA TRP A 207 34.49 3.73 -9.12
C TRP A 207 34.83 4.44 -7.81
N ILE A 208 33.97 4.32 -6.79
CA ILE A 208 34.20 4.88 -5.44
C ILE A 208 35.53 4.37 -4.88
N LEU A 209 35.74 3.06 -4.85
CA LEU A 209 36.98 2.47 -4.32
C LEU A 209 38.24 2.89 -5.10
N SER A 210 38.11 3.20 -6.39
CA SER A 210 39.23 3.63 -7.24
C SER A 210 39.51 5.14 -7.22
N ASN A 211 38.50 5.97 -6.96
CA ASN A 211 38.56 7.42 -7.11
C ASN A 211 38.48 8.16 -5.76
N ILE A 212 37.95 7.52 -4.71
CA ILE A 212 37.88 8.04 -3.35
C ILE A 212 38.93 7.31 -2.51
N SER A 213 40.14 7.86 -2.46
CA SER A 213 41.21 7.38 -1.57
C SER A 213 41.05 8.02 -0.18
N PHE A 214 41.19 7.23 0.88
CA PHE A 214 41.15 7.65 2.29
C PHE A 214 41.90 8.96 2.57
N ALA A 215 43.03 9.18 1.89
CA ALA A 215 43.87 10.37 2.03
C ALA A 215 43.20 11.70 1.60
N GLN A 216 42.19 11.68 0.74
CA GLN A 216 41.45 12.90 0.34
C GLN A 216 40.27 13.21 1.28
N MET A 217 39.79 12.21 2.05
CA MET A 217 38.68 12.40 3.00
C MET A 217 39.16 13.03 4.32
N GLU A 218 40.37 12.72 4.78
CA GLU A 218 40.94 13.35 5.99
C GLU A 218 41.39 14.80 5.76
N GLU A 219 41.76 15.19 4.54
CA GLU A 219 42.18 16.57 4.24
C GLU A 219 40.99 17.55 4.17
N SER A 220 39.78 17.06 3.92
CA SER A 220 38.56 17.88 3.87
C SER A 220 37.79 17.98 5.19
N ILE A 221 38.15 17.19 6.21
CA ILE A 221 37.49 17.23 7.53
C ILE A 221 38.38 18.06 8.46
N GLU A 222 38.10 19.35 8.52
CA GLU A 222 38.80 20.33 9.39
C GLU A 222 38.49 20.16 10.90
N ASP A 223 37.76 19.11 11.30
CA ASP A 223 37.17 19.01 12.64
C ASP A 223 37.89 18.00 13.55
N GLU A 224 38.51 18.56 14.60
CA GLU A 224 39.22 17.90 15.70
C GLU A 224 38.25 17.23 16.71
N SER A 225 37.01 16.90 16.31
CA SER A 225 36.04 16.32 17.23
C SER A 225 36.31 14.83 17.49
N SER A 226 36.22 14.42 18.75
CA SER A 226 36.55 13.06 19.21
C SER A 226 35.39 12.06 19.06
N ASP A 227 34.28 12.46 18.45
CA ASP A 227 33.06 11.65 18.35
C ASP A 227 33.06 10.84 17.04
N GLU A 228 33.05 9.51 17.15
CA GLU A 228 33.10 8.60 16.01
C GLU A 228 31.81 8.64 15.17
N GLU A 229 30.67 8.94 15.79
CA GLU A 229 29.39 9.05 15.08
C GLU A 229 29.38 10.25 14.14
N LEU A 230 29.91 11.40 14.59
CA LEU A 230 29.98 12.61 13.75
C LEU A 230 30.89 12.41 12.53
N LYS A 231 31.98 11.66 12.69
CA LYS A 231 32.88 11.30 11.59
C LYS A 231 32.22 10.41 10.57
N TYR A 232 31.36 9.48 11.00
CA TYR A 232 30.56 8.65 10.09
C TYR A 232 29.67 9.51 9.19
N PHE A 233 28.86 10.40 9.78
CA PHE A 233 27.93 11.24 9.02
C PHE A 233 28.65 12.10 7.98
N ASN A 234 29.74 12.77 8.38
CA ASN A 234 30.50 13.63 7.48
C ASN A 234 31.13 12.85 6.30
N ARG A 235 31.65 11.64 6.56
CA ARG A 235 32.21 10.77 5.52
C ARG A 235 31.14 10.24 4.58
N ALA A 236 30.00 9.82 5.13
CA ALA A 236 28.88 9.33 4.36
C ALA A 236 28.37 10.41 3.40
N GLU A 237 28.17 11.62 3.90
CA GLU A 237 27.66 12.76 3.11
C GLU A 237 28.64 13.16 1.98
N TYR A 238 29.94 13.16 2.25
CA TYR A 238 30.96 13.35 1.21
C TYR A 238 30.88 12.31 0.09
N ILE A 239 30.69 11.04 0.44
CA ILE A 239 30.55 9.96 -0.55
C ILE A 239 29.25 10.15 -1.36
N LYS A 240 28.13 10.49 -0.70
CA LYS A 240 26.84 10.76 -1.38
C LYS A 240 26.96 11.89 -2.40
N GLU A 241 27.55 13.03 -2.02
CA GLU A 241 27.75 14.16 -2.94
C GLU A 241 28.57 13.77 -4.17
N ARG A 242 29.63 12.98 -3.98
CA ARG A 242 30.49 12.51 -5.07
C ARG A 242 29.75 11.55 -6.01
N ILE A 243 28.95 10.64 -5.48
CA ILE A 243 28.11 9.74 -6.29
C ILE A 243 27.15 10.56 -7.14
N ASN A 244 26.41 11.48 -6.52
CA ASN A 244 25.43 12.32 -7.21
C ASN A 244 26.07 13.25 -8.26
N SER A 245 27.32 13.68 -8.05
CA SER A 245 28.04 14.52 -9.01
C SER A 245 28.50 13.78 -10.28
N GLN A 246 28.72 12.47 -10.20
CA GLN A 246 29.19 11.64 -11.32
C GLN A 246 28.08 10.85 -11.99
N PHE A 247 27.15 10.36 -11.19
CA PHE A 247 26.00 9.60 -11.63
C PHE A 247 24.76 10.46 -11.38
N ASN A 248 24.37 11.25 -12.37
CA ASN A 248 23.10 11.98 -12.33
C ASN A 248 21.94 10.98 -12.25
N ASP A 249 20.90 11.31 -11.46
CA ASP A 249 19.60 10.62 -11.45
C ASP A 249 19.55 9.26 -10.73
N LEU A 250 20.41 9.04 -9.71
CA LEU A 250 20.26 7.93 -8.78
C LEU A 250 19.24 8.26 -7.69
N ASP A 251 18.37 7.30 -7.39
CA ASP A 251 17.47 7.39 -6.25
C ASP A 251 18.29 7.48 -4.94
N GLU A 252 17.96 8.45 -4.10
CA GLU A 252 18.69 8.77 -2.86
C GLU A 252 18.81 7.53 -1.95
N THR A 253 17.81 6.66 -1.95
CA THR A 253 17.79 5.40 -1.19
C THR A 253 18.88 4.43 -1.66
N ILE A 254 19.17 4.40 -2.96
CA ILE A 254 20.20 3.53 -3.54
C ILE A 254 21.58 4.04 -3.17
N VAL A 255 21.78 5.36 -3.25
CA VAL A 255 23.04 6.01 -2.88
C VAL A 255 23.36 5.72 -1.42
N ASP A 256 22.37 5.85 -0.54
CA ASP A 256 22.49 5.57 0.89
C ASP A 256 22.85 4.11 1.20
N GLY A 257 22.27 3.15 0.47
CA GLY A 257 22.63 1.74 0.61
C GLY A 257 24.05 1.43 0.14
N ILE A 258 24.49 2.07 -0.95
CA ILE A 258 25.86 1.93 -1.47
C ILE A 258 26.88 2.50 -0.48
N VAL A 259 26.59 3.65 0.13
CA VAL A 259 27.48 4.30 1.11
C VAL A 259 27.66 3.43 2.35
N ASP A 260 26.57 2.89 2.91
CA ASP A 260 26.65 2.01 4.09
C ASP A 260 27.44 0.72 3.78
N ASP A 261 27.16 0.06 2.64
CA ASP A 261 27.89 -1.15 2.22
C ASP A 261 29.40 -0.91 2.03
N LEU A 262 29.77 0.27 1.51
CA LEU A 262 31.16 0.63 1.25
C LEU A 262 31.86 1.16 2.49
N TYR A 263 31.13 1.71 3.46
CA TYR A 263 31.72 2.24 4.68
C TYR A 263 32.52 1.14 5.38
N ASP A 264 31.90 -0.02 5.59
CA ASP A 264 32.59 -1.18 6.18
C ASP A 264 33.79 -1.59 5.31
N GLU A 265 33.63 -1.66 3.98
CA GLU A 265 34.72 -2.13 3.10
C GLU A 265 35.91 -1.16 2.95
N ILE A 266 35.67 0.15 3.07
CA ILE A 266 36.69 1.20 3.01
C ILE A 266 37.44 1.32 4.34
N PHE A 267 36.72 1.18 5.47
CA PHE A 267 37.26 1.45 6.79
C PHE A 267 37.73 0.18 7.55
N ASP A 268 37.18 -1.02 7.28
CA ASP A 268 37.74 -2.28 7.82
C ASP A 268 39.06 -2.68 7.12
N ARG A 269 39.28 -2.29 5.85
CA ARG A 269 40.54 -2.60 5.13
C ARG A 269 41.77 -1.85 5.68
N ASN A 270 41.57 -0.83 6.51
CA ASN A 270 42.63 0.01 7.07
C ASN A 270 42.91 -0.25 8.56
N ASN A 271 42.39 -1.35 9.11
CA ASN A 271 42.72 -1.88 10.44
C ASN A 271 43.45 -3.23 10.32
#